data_AF-A0A7Y8LIS1-F1
#
_entry.id   AF-A0A7Y8LIS1-F1
#
_cell.length_a   1.000
_cell.length_b   1.000
_cell.length_c   1.000
_cell.angle_alpha   90.00
_cell.angle_beta   90.00
_cell.angle_gamma   90.00
#
_symmetry.space_group_name_H-M   'P 1'
#
loop_
_entity.id
_entity.type
_entity.pdbx_description
1 polymer ?
#
loop_
_entity_poly.entity_id
_entity_poly.type
_entity_poly.pdbx_seq_one_letter_code
_entity_poly.pdbx_strand_id
1 'polypeptide(L)'
;AERLAAEVHRRTGTEVAPISAANGAGLEQFDSLVRPRETAVLLGSSGAGKSTLINALLESQQQPTAQVREGGCRGRHTTTSRELFLLPAGWMLIDTPGLREVEAWDAAGAVDEVFDEITALAAGCRFSDCRHRDEPGCAVRQAEADGEIEPDRLEHFLKLTAETSAQETRRQGRIGARAIRQFNKMRERRWSSE
;
A
#
# COMPACT_ATOMS: atom_id res chain seq x y z
N ALA A 1 6.63 21.00 -0.28
CA ALA A 1 5.79 20.06 0.50
C ALA A 1 4.33 20.51 0.49
N GLU A 2 4.02 21.72 0.95
CA GLU A 2 2.63 22.21 1.02
C GLU A 2 1.88 22.25 -0.31
N ARG A 3 2.53 22.68 -1.41
CA ARG A 3 1.90 22.65 -2.74
C ARG A 3 1.46 21.24 -3.16
N LEU A 4 2.27 20.22 -2.85
CA LEU A 4 1.94 18.83 -3.15
C LEU A 4 0.83 18.32 -2.23
N ALA A 5 0.87 18.68 -0.95
CA ALA A 5 -0.18 18.33 0.01
C ALA A 5 -1.55 18.91 -0.40
N ALA A 6 -1.58 20.19 -0.78
CA ALA A 6 -2.79 20.85 -1.28
C ALA A 6 -3.33 20.20 -2.55
N GLU A 7 -2.43 19.79 -3.45
CA GLU A 7 -2.84 19.13 -4.69
C GLU A 7 -3.42 17.73 -4.45
N VAL A 8 -2.79 16.93 -3.60
CA VAL A 8 -3.34 15.62 -3.21
C VAL A 8 -4.70 15.80 -2.52
N HIS A 9 -4.80 16.72 -1.57
CA HIS A 9 -6.07 17.00 -0.88
C HIS A 9 -7.18 17.42 -1.86
N ARG A 10 -6.88 18.30 -2.83
CA ARG A 10 -7.85 18.72 -3.84
C ARG A 10 -8.37 17.56 -4.68
N ARG A 11 -7.52 16.58 -4.98
CA ARG A 11 -7.84 15.44 -5.84
C ARG A 11 -8.53 14.30 -5.11
N THR A 12 -8.20 14.06 -3.83
CA THR A 12 -8.67 12.87 -3.10
C THR A 12 -9.55 13.20 -1.90
N GLY A 13 -9.65 14.47 -1.50
CA GLY A 13 -10.29 14.88 -0.25
C GLY A 13 -9.53 14.44 1.01
N THR A 14 -8.39 13.78 0.86
CA THR A 14 -7.61 13.25 1.99
C THR A 14 -6.81 14.36 2.64
N GLU A 15 -6.82 14.42 3.97
CA GLU A 15 -5.97 15.34 4.71
C GLU A 15 -4.49 14.94 4.58
N VAL A 16 -3.64 15.90 4.21
CA VAL A 16 -2.21 15.64 3.97
C VAL A 16 -1.37 16.60 4.80
N ALA A 17 -0.66 16.04 5.78
CA ALA A 17 0.24 16.75 6.67
C ALA A 17 1.71 16.54 6.23
N PRO A 18 2.42 17.57 5.74
CA PRO A 18 3.84 17.47 5.50
C PRO A 18 4.61 17.50 6.83
N ILE A 19 5.35 16.42 7.11
CA ILE A 19 6.09 16.25 8.38
C ILE A 19 7.57 15.91 8.13
N SER A 20 8.41 16.13 9.15
CA SER A 20 9.79 15.67 9.15
C SER A 20 10.23 15.20 10.54
N ALA A 21 10.41 13.89 10.68
CA ALA A 21 10.94 13.29 11.91
C ALA A 21 12.40 13.69 12.19
N ALA A 22 13.15 14.15 11.19
CA ALA A 22 14.57 14.50 11.34
C ALA A 22 14.78 15.83 12.09
N ASN A 23 13.86 16.78 11.93
CA ASN A 23 13.93 18.11 12.54
C ASN A 23 12.69 18.47 13.38
N GLY A 24 11.75 17.53 13.54
CA GLY A 24 10.53 17.71 14.32
C GLY A 24 9.43 18.53 13.66
N ALA A 25 9.62 19.01 12.43
CA ALA A 25 8.65 19.89 11.78
C ALA A 25 7.32 19.16 11.50
N GLY A 26 6.20 19.76 11.91
CA GLY A 26 4.85 19.28 11.63
C GLY A 26 4.40 18.09 12.48
N LEU A 27 5.21 17.64 13.45
CA LEU A 27 4.83 16.52 14.32
C LEU A 27 3.71 16.89 15.30
N GLU A 28 3.59 18.16 15.65
CA GLU A 28 2.51 18.70 16.49
C GLU A 28 1.12 18.49 15.88
N GLN A 29 1.04 18.30 14.56
CA GLN A 29 -0.23 18.08 13.85
C GLN A 29 -0.86 16.73 14.22
N PHE A 30 -0.08 15.75 14.69
CA PHE A 30 -0.63 14.45 15.11
C PHE A 30 -1.58 14.57 16.30
N ASP A 31 -1.32 15.50 17.22
CA ASP A 31 -2.16 15.69 18.41
C ASP A 31 -3.53 16.30 18.06
N SER A 32 -3.62 17.00 16.93
CA SER A 32 -4.92 17.45 16.38
C SER A 32 -5.64 16.36 15.57
N LEU A 33 -4.90 15.38 15.04
CA LEU A 33 -5.45 14.32 14.18
C LEU A 33 -5.92 13.09 14.98
N VAL A 34 -5.26 12.79 16.10
CA VAL A 34 -5.54 11.60 16.92
C VAL A 34 -5.76 12.04 18.36
N ARG A 35 -6.99 11.84 18.86
CA ARG A 35 -7.38 12.27 20.20
C ARG A 35 -6.89 11.31 21.28
N PRO A 36 -6.77 11.76 22.53
CA PRO A 36 -6.48 10.85 23.64
C PRO A 36 -7.44 9.65 23.65
N ARG A 37 -6.89 8.46 23.92
CA ARG A 37 -7.58 7.15 23.91
C ARG A 37 -7.95 6.61 22.52
N GLU A 38 -7.61 7.30 21.44
CA GLU A 38 -7.71 6.75 20.08
C GLU A 38 -6.47 5.92 19.73
N THR A 39 -6.61 5.08 18.69
CA THR A 39 -5.52 4.21 18.21
C THR A 39 -5.28 4.46 16.74
N ALA A 40 -4.05 4.75 16.37
CA ALA A 40 -3.61 4.91 14.99
C ALA A 40 -2.65 3.78 14.58
N VAL A 41 -2.58 3.51 13.27
CA VAL A 41 -1.66 2.54 12.68
C VAL A 41 -0.81 3.25 11.63
N LEU A 42 0.51 3.05 11.65
CA LEU A 42 1.38 3.59 10.61
C LEU A 42 1.51 2.62 9.43
N LEU A 43 1.11 3.09 8.26
CA LEU A 43 1.20 2.36 7.00
C LEU A 43 2.27 2.98 6.09
N GLY A 44 3.03 2.14 5.40
CA GLY A 44 4.02 2.60 4.42
C GLY A 44 5.11 1.57 4.11
N SER A 45 5.80 1.77 2.99
CA SER A 45 6.87 0.87 2.53
C SER A 45 8.05 0.78 3.52
N SER A 46 8.86 -0.28 3.40
CA SER A 46 10.10 -0.40 4.18
C SER A 46 11.06 0.73 3.81
N GLY A 47 11.64 1.41 4.79
CA GLY A 47 12.53 2.55 4.56
C GLY A 47 11.83 3.91 4.44
N ALA A 48 10.50 3.99 4.49
CA ALA A 48 9.75 5.25 4.48
C ALA A 48 9.92 6.11 5.77
N GLY A 49 10.71 5.67 6.74
CA GLY A 49 10.96 6.42 7.98
C GLY A 49 9.98 6.17 9.13
N LYS A 50 9.12 5.15 9.08
CA LYS A 50 8.13 4.84 10.15
C LYS A 50 8.76 4.70 11.54
N SER A 51 9.82 3.91 11.70
CA SER A 51 10.50 3.75 12.99
C SER A 51 11.14 5.05 13.49
N THR A 52 11.67 5.87 12.56
CA THR A 52 12.21 7.20 12.90
C THR A 52 11.09 8.13 13.39
N LEU A 53 9.93 8.09 12.75
CA LEU A 53 8.75 8.84 13.17
C LEU A 53 8.23 8.39 14.54
N ILE A 54 8.13 7.08 14.78
CA ILE A 54 7.72 6.53 16.08
C ILE A 54 8.62 7.04 17.20
N ASN A 55 9.94 7.01 17.01
CA ASN A 55 10.89 7.51 18.01
C ASN A 55 10.76 9.02 18.23
N ALA A 56 10.51 9.79 17.17
CA ALA A 56 10.30 11.23 17.29
C ALA A 56 9.02 11.54 18.09
N LEU A 57 7.93 10.82 17.82
CA LEU A 57 6.64 10.99 18.50
C LEU A 57 6.64 10.48 19.95
N LEU A 58 7.47 9.48 20.26
CA LEU A 58 7.64 8.97 21.63
C LEU A 58 8.55 9.86 22.50
N GLU A 59 9.12 10.91 21.94
CA GLU A 59 10.14 11.76 22.59
C GLU A 59 11.29 10.93 23.20
N SER A 60 11.54 9.72 22.66
CA SER A 60 12.46 8.73 23.24
C SER A 60 13.00 7.76 22.18
N GLN A 61 14.21 7.26 22.41
CA GLN A 61 14.91 6.30 21.53
C GLN A 61 14.52 4.84 21.88
N GLN A 62 13.23 4.53 21.87
CA GLN A 62 12.76 3.18 22.25
C GLN A 62 12.97 2.14 21.14
N GLN A 63 12.92 2.52 19.85
CA GLN A 63 13.25 1.63 18.74
C GLN A 63 14.70 1.80 18.24
N PRO A 64 15.44 0.72 17.95
CA PRO A 64 16.75 0.81 17.30
C PRO A 64 16.63 1.37 15.87
N THR A 65 17.19 2.57 15.62
CA THR A 65 17.32 3.14 14.26
C THR A 65 18.72 2.92 13.72
N ALA A 66 18.88 2.13 12.65
CA ALA A 66 20.13 2.06 11.89
C ALA A 66 20.13 3.08 10.75
N GLN A 67 21.27 3.78 10.53
CA GLN A 67 21.45 4.67 9.38
C GLN A 67 21.37 3.87 8.06
N VAL A 68 20.67 4.42 7.07
CA VAL A 68 20.60 3.87 5.71
C VAL A 68 21.97 4.01 5.06
N ARG A 69 22.62 2.89 4.71
CA ARG A 69 23.88 2.89 3.96
C ARG A 69 23.66 3.42 2.54
N GLU A 70 24.50 4.36 2.12
CA GLU A 70 24.71 4.69 0.71
C GLU A 70 25.19 3.43 -0.03
N GLY A 71 24.43 2.96 -1.01
CA GLY A 71 24.85 1.87 -1.90
C GLY A 71 23.93 0.63 -1.98
N GLY A 72 22.76 0.63 -1.34
CA GLY A 72 21.79 -0.44 -1.59
C GLY A 72 20.44 -0.20 -0.95
N CYS A 73 19.39 -0.12 -1.78
CA CYS A 73 17.98 0.08 -1.41
C CYS A 73 17.36 -1.12 -0.67
N ARG A 74 18.03 -1.65 0.36
CA ARG A 74 17.50 -2.66 1.26
C ARG A 74 17.89 -2.31 2.69
N GLY A 75 17.15 -1.37 3.28
CA GLY A 75 17.13 -1.18 4.72
C GLY A 75 16.63 -2.47 5.38
N ARG A 76 17.53 -3.18 6.06
CA ARG A 76 17.20 -4.34 6.88
C ARG A 76 16.64 -3.83 8.20
N HIS A 77 15.35 -3.47 8.20
CA HIS A 77 14.61 -3.24 9.44
C HIS A 77 14.13 -4.60 9.97
N THR A 78 14.56 -4.90 11.20
CA THR A 78 14.34 -6.17 11.90
C THR A 78 13.27 -5.97 12.98
N THR A 79 12.18 -5.28 12.69
CA THR A 79 11.02 -5.26 13.59
C THR A 79 10.19 -6.49 13.21
N THR A 80 10.15 -7.51 14.06
CA THR A 80 9.44 -8.79 13.80
C THR A 80 8.18 -8.94 14.65
N SER A 81 7.93 -8.01 15.56
CA SER A 81 6.82 -7.94 16.51
C SER A 81 5.86 -6.80 16.14
N ARG A 82 4.55 -7.05 16.23
CA ARG A 82 3.56 -5.96 16.29
C ARG A 82 3.69 -5.30 17.66
N GLU A 83 3.90 -3.99 17.68
CA GLU A 83 4.12 -3.24 18.91
C GLU A 83 3.07 -2.15 19.06
N LEU A 84 2.64 -1.93 20.31
CA LEU A 84 1.69 -0.89 20.69
C LEU A 84 2.42 0.11 21.59
N PHE A 85 2.43 1.37 21.17
CA PHE A 85 3.07 2.48 21.86
C PHE A 85 2.01 3.39 22.44
N LEU A 86 2.14 3.77 23.72
CA LEU A 86 1.35 4.84 24.32
C LEU A 86 2.13 6.14 24.17
N LEU A 87 1.56 7.12 23.46
CA LEU A 87 2.21 8.40 23.23
C LEU A 87 1.98 9.37 24.41
N PRO A 88 2.88 10.37 24.60
CA PRO A 88 2.73 11.38 25.66
C PRO A 88 1.39 12.11 25.63
N ALA A 89 0.85 12.36 24.44
CA ALA A 89 -0.47 12.98 24.23
C ALA A 89 -1.66 12.06 24.58
N GLY A 90 -1.43 10.84 25.04
CA GLY A 90 -2.46 9.94 25.57
C GLY A 90 -3.20 9.10 24.54
N TRP A 91 -2.73 9.07 23.28
CA TRP A 91 -3.22 8.18 22.23
C TRP A 91 -2.26 7.01 22.00
N MET A 92 -2.71 5.99 21.25
CA MET A 92 -1.97 4.75 21.04
C MET A 92 -1.55 4.58 19.58
N LEU A 93 -0.33 4.11 19.35
CA LEU A 93 0.21 3.86 18.02
C LEU A 93 0.60 2.40 17.84
N ILE A 94 0.09 1.75 16.81
CA ILE A 94 0.48 0.40 16.44
C ILE A 94 1.54 0.47 15.34
N ASP A 95 2.71 -0.10 15.62
CA ASP A 95 3.69 -0.45 14.60
C ASP A 95 3.44 -1.89 14.14
N THR A 96 3.00 -2.03 12.91
CA THR A 96 2.92 -3.33 12.23
C THR A 96 4.10 -3.47 11.28
N PRO A 97 5.18 -4.15 11.69
CA PRO A 97 6.19 -4.54 10.73
C PRO A 97 5.58 -5.41 9.65
N GLY A 98 5.71 -4.92 8.43
CA GLY A 98 5.26 -5.66 7.27
C GLY A 98 3.74 -5.80 7.18
N LEU A 99 2.98 -4.75 7.49
CA LEU A 99 1.86 -4.43 6.59
C LEU A 99 2.47 -4.05 5.22
N ARG A 100 3.01 -5.06 4.54
CA ARG A 100 3.54 -5.01 3.19
C ARG A 100 2.31 -5.05 2.32
N GLU A 101 1.84 -3.86 1.96
CA GLU A 101 0.55 -3.64 1.32
C GLU A 101 -0.60 -3.91 2.31
N VAL A 102 -1.57 -2.99 2.37
CA VAL A 102 -2.92 -3.41 2.75
C VAL A 102 -3.23 -4.49 1.73
N GLU A 103 -3.28 -5.76 2.14
CA GLU A 103 -3.82 -6.80 1.27
C GLU A 103 -5.21 -6.29 0.93
N ALA A 104 -5.36 -5.75 -0.28
CA ALA A 104 -6.63 -5.27 -0.77
C ALA A 104 -7.51 -6.50 -0.90
N TRP A 105 -8.16 -6.85 0.20
CA TRP A 105 -9.29 -7.73 0.23
C TRP A 105 -10.30 -7.08 -0.71
N ASP A 106 -10.38 -7.66 -1.91
CA ASP A 106 -11.16 -7.17 -3.06
C ASP A 106 -10.51 -6.07 -3.94
N ALA A 107 -9.20 -6.18 -4.15
CA ALA A 107 -8.43 -5.27 -5.00
C ALA A 107 -8.99 -5.08 -6.43
N ALA A 108 -9.51 -6.14 -7.05
CA ALA A 108 -10.03 -6.05 -8.42
C ALA A 108 -11.28 -5.15 -8.49
N GLY A 109 -12.25 -5.36 -7.59
CA GLY A 109 -13.43 -4.49 -7.50
C GLY A 109 -13.07 -3.07 -7.07
N ALA A 110 -12.09 -2.91 -6.17
CA ALA A 110 -11.66 -1.59 -5.70
C ALA A 110 -10.96 -0.75 -6.79
N VAL A 111 -10.19 -1.37 -7.70
CA VAL A 111 -9.60 -0.64 -8.83
C VAL A 111 -10.71 -0.18 -9.79
N ASP A 112 -11.69 -1.03 -10.08
CA ASP A 112 -12.80 -0.68 -10.96
C ASP A 112 -13.67 0.44 -10.37
N GLU A 113 -13.84 0.49 -9.04
CA GLU A 113 -14.56 1.56 -8.34
C GLU A 113 -13.79 2.90 -8.32
N VAL A 114 -12.46 2.86 -8.18
CA VAL A 114 -11.62 4.09 -8.12
C VAL A 114 -11.42 4.73 -9.49
N PHE A 115 -11.52 3.94 -10.56
CA PHE A 115 -11.37 4.35 -11.95
C PHE A 115 -12.63 4.03 -12.76
N ASP A 116 -13.79 4.31 -12.19
CA ASP A 116 -15.10 4.01 -12.78
C ASP A 116 -15.26 4.66 -14.16
N GLU A 117 -14.66 5.84 -14.36
CA GLU A 117 -14.63 6.54 -15.64
C GLU A 117 -13.90 5.73 -16.73
N ILE A 118 -12.81 5.06 -16.37
CA ILE A 118 -12.02 4.23 -17.30
C ILE A 118 -12.75 2.91 -17.54
N THR A 119 -13.32 2.30 -16.50
CA THR A 119 -14.09 1.06 -16.60
C THR A 119 -15.33 1.24 -17.48
N ALA A 120 -16.01 2.38 -17.38
CA ALA A 120 -17.15 2.69 -18.25
C ALA A 120 -16.73 2.82 -19.73
N LEU A 121 -15.60 3.47 -20.01
CA LEU A 121 -15.06 3.60 -21.37
C LEU A 121 -14.56 2.26 -21.93
N ALA A 122 -14.06 1.37 -21.08
CA ALA A 122 -13.60 0.04 -21.48
C ALA A 122 -14.71 -0.81 -22.13
N ALA A 123 -15.99 -0.58 -21.79
CA ALA A 123 -17.13 -1.24 -22.43
C ALA A 123 -17.26 -0.93 -23.94
N GLY A 124 -16.66 0.18 -24.41
CA GLY A 124 -16.59 0.56 -25.81
C GLY A 124 -15.41 -0.05 -26.58
N CYS A 125 -14.53 -0.80 -25.92
CA CYS A 125 -13.39 -1.41 -26.58
C CYS A 125 -13.82 -2.46 -27.60
N ARG A 126 -13.09 -2.53 -28.72
CA ARG A 126 -13.28 -3.55 -29.76
C ARG A 126 -13.17 -4.98 -29.22
N PHE A 127 -12.31 -5.19 -28.23
CA PHE A 127 -12.03 -6.50 -27.64
C PHE A 127 -12.48 -6.53 -26.18
N SER A 128 -13.11 -7.63 -25.78
CA SER A 128 -13.58 -7.84 -24.40
C SER A 128 -12.44 -8.08 -23.39
N ASP A 129 -11.25 -8.44 -23.88
CA ASP A 129 -10.02 -8.67 -23.10
C ASP A 129 -8.95 -7.59 -23.35
N CYS A 130 -9.36 -6.41 -23.80
CA CYS A 130 -8.47 -5.27 -24.05
C CYS A 130 -7.70 -4.89 -22.79
N ARG A 131 -6.38 -4.72 -22.89
CA ARG A 131 -5.51 -4.31 -21.78
C ARG A 131 -5.21 -2.82 -21.79
N HIS A 132 -5.85 -2.08 -22.69
CA HIS A 132 -5.74 -0.63 -22.86
C HIS A 132 -4.30 -0.13 -23.04
N ARG A 133 -3.47 -0.91 -23.75
CA ARG A 133 -2.08 -0.55 -24.07
C ARG A 133 -1.99 -0.08 -25.51
N ASP A 134 -1.85 -0.99 -26.45
CA ASP A 134 -1.61 -0.67 -27.86
C ASP A 134 -2.64 -1.35 -28.77
N GLU A 135 -3.73 -1.87 -28.19
CA GLU A 135 -4.76 -2.61 -28.92
C GLU A 135 -5.52 -1.69 -29.90
N PRO A 136 -5.72 -2.13 -31.16
CA PRO A 136 -6.46 -1.35 -32.14
C PRO A 136 -7.95 -1.30 -31.78
N GLY A 137 -8.52 -0.09 -31.79
CA GLY A 137 -9.93 0.11 -31.41
C GLY A 137 -10.16 0.07 -29.89
N CYS A 138 -9.15 0.41 -29.10
CA CYS A 138 -9.28 0.65 -27.67
C CYS A 138 -9.97 2.00 -27.42
N ALA A 139 -11.19 1.98 -26.86
CA ALA A 139 -11.94 3.19 -26.53
C ALA A 139 -11.24 4.03 -25.44
N VAL A 140 -10.58 3.39 -24.48
CA VAL A 140 -9.83 4.07 -23.41
C VAL A 140 -8.63 4.86 -23.96
N ARG A 141 -7.90 4.30 -24.92
CA ARG A 141 -6.78 5.01 -25.58
C ARG A 141 -7.25 6.13 -26.49
N GLN A 142 -8.42 5.96 -27.11
CA GLN A 142 -9.04 7.02 -27.88
C GLN A 142 -9.46 8.18 -26.96
N ALA A 143 -10.08 7.88 -25.81
CA ALA A 143 -10.44 8.88 -24.81
C ALA A 143 -9.22 9.63 -24.23
N GLU A 144 -8.08 8.95 -24.03
CA GLU A 144 -6.82 9.61 -23.68
C GLU A 144 -6.35 10.56 -24.81
N ALA A 145 -6.38 10.11 -26.07
CA ALA A 145 -5.97 10.92 -27.22
C ALA A 145 -6.88 12.14 -27.44
N ASP A 146 -8.17 12.01 -27.12
CA ASP A 146 -9.17 13.07 -27.23
C ASP A 146 -9.17 14.01 -26.01
N GLY A 147 -8.36 13.72 -24.99
CA GLY A 147 -8.22 14.53 -23.77
C GLY A 147 -9.33 14.33 -22.73
N GLU A 148 -10.14 13.28 -22.87
CA GLU A 148 -11.15 12.90 -21.88
C GLU A 148 -10.53 12.22 -20.64
N ILE A 149 -9.37 11.56 -20.83
CA ILE A 149 -8.56 10.99 -19.74
C ILE A 149 -7.17 11.64 -19.75
N GLU A 150 -6.74 12.14 -18.60
CA GLU A 150 -5.36 12.60 -18.40
C GLU A 150 -4.35 11.43 -18.50
N PRO A 151 -3.22 11.56 -19.22
CA PRO A 151 -2.27 10.47 -19.41
C PRO A 151 -1.78 9.82 -18.10
N ASP A 152 -1.48 10.64 -17.08
CA ASP A 152 -1.05 10.18 -15.75
C ASP A 152 -2.13 9.31 -15.06
N ARG A 153 -3.42 9.59 -15.34
CA ARG A 153 -4.55 8.84 -14.77
C ARG A 153 -4.62 7.45 -15.38
N LEU A 154 -4.47 7.34 -16.70
CA LEU A 154 -4.45 6.06 -17.39
C LEU A 154 -3.22 5.23 -16.99
N GLU A 155 -2.04 5.86 -16.89
CA GLU A 155 -0.84 5.16 -16.42
C GLU A 155 -1.04 4.60 -15.00
N HIS A 156 -1.64 5.38 -14.11
CA HIS A 156 -1.92 4.94 -12.74
C HIS A 156 -2.88 3.76 -12.69
N PHE A 157 -3.95 3.79 -13.49
CA PHE A 157 -4.87 2.67 -13.65
C PHE A 157 -4.14 1.41 -14.12
N LEU A 158 -3.40 1.48 -15.24
CA LEU A 158 -2.67 0.34 -15.80
C LEU A 158 -1.67 -0.26 -14.80
N LYS A 159 -1.00 0.59 -14.02
CA LYS A 159 -0.07 0.17 -12.98
C LYS A 159 -0.78 -0.58 -11.85
N LEU A 160 -1.86 -0.02 -11.31
CA LEU A 160 -2.61 -0.64 -10.22
C LEU A 160 -3.27 -1.96 -10.63
N THR A 161 -3.82 -2.05 -11.85
CA THR A 161 -4.38 -3.30 -12.40
C THR A 161 -3.30 -4.38 -12.56
N ALA A 162 -2.09 -3.99 -13.00
CA ALA A 162 -0.96 -4.91 -13.12
C ALA A 162 -0.46 -5.39 -11.76
N GLU A 163 -0.39 -4.50 -10.76
CA GLU A 163 0.01 -4.86 -9.39
C GLU A 163 -1.02 -5.81 -8.76
N THR A 164 -2.31 -5.52 -8.92
CA THR A 164 -3.42 -6.34 -8.41
C THR A 164 -3.43 -7.75 -9.01
N SER A 165 -3.33 -7.88 -10.34
CA SER A 165 -3.29 -9.19 -11.01
C SER A 165 -2.06 -10.03 -10.62
N ALA A 166 -0.91 -9.37 -10.40
CA ALA A 166 0.29 -10.05 -9.91
C ALA A 166 0.13 -10.55 -8.47
N GLN A 167 -0.53 -9.77 -7.60
CA GLN A 167 -0.85 -10.18 -6.23
C GLN A 167 -1.81 -11.38 -6.20
N GLU A 168 -2.86 -11.37 -7.02
CA GLU A 168 -3.81 -12.48 -7.15
C GLU A 168 -3.11 -13.77 -7.59
N THR A 169 -2.25 -13.69 -8.61
CA THR A 169 -1.48 -14.83 -9.11
C THR A 169 -0.57 -15.41 -8.03
N ARG A 170 0.14 -14.55 -7.28
CA ARG A 170 0.98 -14.96 -6.14
C ARG A 170 0.14 -15.60 -5.04
N ARG A 171 -1.05 -15.08 -4.74
CA ARG A 171 -1.97 -15.62 -3.74
C ARG A 171 -2.46 -17.00 -4.14
N GLN A 172 -2.93 -17.17 -5.38
CA GLN A 172 -3.36 -18.47 -5.91
C GLN A 172 -2.23 -19.50 -5.84
N GLY A 173 -1.01 -19.12 -6.22
CA GLY A 173 0.18 -19.98 -6.10
C GLY A 173 0.50 -20.38 -4.65
N ARG A 174 0.36 -19.46 -3.68
CA ARG A 174 0.58 -19.75 -2.24
C ARG A 174 -0.49 -20.69 -1.67
N ILE A 175 -1.75 -20.51 -2.05
CA ILE A 175 -2.85 -21.39 -1.65
C ILE A 175 -2.62 -22.80 -2.22
N GLY A 176 -2.30 -22.91 -3.50
CA GLY A 176 -1.97 -24.18 -4.16
C GLY A 176 -0.77 -24.89 -3.49
N ALA A 177 0.33 -24.16 -3.25
CA ALA A 177 1.51 -24.72 -2.59
C ALA A 177 1.26 -25.14 -1.13
N ARG A 178 0.31 -24.51 -0.43
CA ARG A 178 -0.12 -24.93 0.93
C ARG A 178 -0.98 -26.20 0.87
N ALA A 179 -1.92 -26.26 -0.07
CA ALA A 179 -2.76 -27.44 -0.29
C ALA A 179 -1.94 -28.67 -0.67
N ILE A 180 -0.98 -28.54 -1.60
CA ILE A 180 -0.07 -29.62 -2.01
C ILE A 180 0.76 -30.13 -0.82
N ARG A 181 1.32 -29.24 -0.01
CA ARG A 181 2.09 -29.63 1.19
C ARG A 181 1.22 -30.36 2.22
N GLN A 182 -0.01 -29.91 2.44
CA GLN A 182 -0.94 -30.54 3.37
C GLN A 182 -1.38 -31.93 2.88
N PHE A 183 -1.61 -32.06 1.57
CA PHE A 183 -1.91 -33.35 0.93
C PHE A 183 -0.74 -34.34 1.05
N ASN A 184 0.49 -33.92 0.75
CA ASN A 184 1.67 -34.77 0.88
C ASN A 184 1.90 -35.21 2.33
N LYS A 185 1.72 -34.31 3.30
CA LYS A 185 1.81 -34.62 4.74
C LYS A 185 0.73 -35.62 5.20
N MET A 186 -0.48 -35.57 4.64
CA MET A 186 -1.52 -36.57 4.91
C MET A 186 -1.19 -37.93 4.28
N ARG A 187 -0.64 -37.95 3.05
CA ARG A 187 -0.20 -39.19 2.40
C ARG A 187 0.92 -39.89 3.16
N GLU A 188 1.94 -39.16 3.60
CA GLU A 188 3.05 -39.72 4.38
C GLU A 188 2.56 -40.34 5.69
N ARG A 189 1.64 -39.67 6.40
CA ARG A 189 1.04 -40.20 7.64
C ARG A 189 0.24 -41.48 7.44
N ARG A 190 -0.40 -41.65 6.28
CA ARG A 190 -1.21 -42.83 5.96
C ARG A 190 -0.34 -44.03 5.57
N TRP A 191 0.87 -43.79 5.05
CA TRP A 191 1.82 -44.86 4.68
C TRP A 191 2.68 -45.31 5.86
N SER A 192 2.90 -44.46 6.88
CA SER A 192 3.61 -44.84 8.11
C SER A 192 2.75 -45.55 9.17
N SER A 193 1.51 -45.91 8.83
CA SER A 193 0.54 -46.57 9.73
C SER A 193 0.11 -47.98 9.27
N GLU A 194 0.79 -48.52 8.25
CA GLU A 194 0.75 -49.94 7.83
C GLU A 194 2.11 -50.58 8.14
#